data_AF-F8D8H0-F1
#
_entry.id   AF-F8D8H0-F1
#
_cell.length_a   1.000
_cell.length_b   1.000
_cell.length_c   1.000
_cell.angle_alpha   90.00
_cell.angle_beta   90.00
_cell.angle_gamma   90.00
#
_symmetry.space_group_name_H-M   'P 1'
#
loop_
_entity.id
_entity.type
_entity.pdbx_description
1 polymer ?
#
loop_
_entity_poly.entity_id
_entity_poly.type
_entity_poly.pdbx_seq_one_letter_code
_entity_poly.pdbx_strand_id
1 'polypeptide(L)'
;MRYPTTIYARVSTPEQDIAQQKEKLWNHAIDELEIEPSNIDVLEDEATGSNTDRDGYQEMMRRVCEGETERVIVRSITRLGRNMRDLNDAVHEIVVDNGCGLVVVNDGLHIEPDTEELNLEQKAILYGLSFASDIEHEMIKQRTIDGLRAAEEAGKRIGRPIYGFTSEDGNLRPDNEEYEQAVQAIVAKEELGWSDRRIQRQIGVPRRTVPRVVDRRDIYLGDRGDDDLAEQARDDLEAIGQ
;
A
#
# COMPACT_ATOMS: atom_id res chain seq x y z
N MET A 1 19.26 -33.74 13.69
CA MET A 1 20.21 -32.81 13.06
C MET A 1 19.96 -31.47 13.72
N ARG A 2 20.98 -30.75 14.19
CA ARG A 2 20.79 -29.34 14.58
C ARG A 2 20.70 -28.55 13.28
N TYR A 3 19.65 -27.77 13.13
CA TYR A 3 19.49 -26.94 11.94
C TYR A 3 20.35 -25.68 12.12
N PRO A 4 20.89 -25.07 11.05
CA PRO A 4 21.74 -23.90 11.19
C PRO A 4 20.99 -22.70 11.82
N THR A 5 21.76 -21.85 12.49
CA THR A 5 21.32 -20.51 12.88
C THR A 5 21.54 -19.56 11.72
N THR A 6 20.56 -18.73 11.39
CA THR A 6 20.65 -17.74 10.33
C THR A 6 20.80 -16.34 10.92
N ILE A 7 21.88 -15.64 10.57
CA ILE A 7 22.05 -14.21 10.82
C ILE A 7 21.47 -13.46 9.62
N TYR A 8 20.54 -12.54 9.86
CA TYR A 8 20.03 -11.64 8.83
C TYR A 8 20.47 -10.19 9.07
N ALA A 9 21.16 -9.63 8.07
CA ALA A 9 21.73 -8.28 8.12
C ALA A 9 21.21 -7.41 6.97
N ARG A 10 20.45 -6.36 7.30
CA ARG A 10 20.08 -5.31 6.34
C ARG A 10 20.99 -4.10 6.47
N VAL A 11 21.72 -3.80 5.39
CA VAL A 11 22.84 -2.85 5.39
C VAL A 11 22.53 -1.62 4.55
N SER A 12 22.64 -0.42 5.14
CA SER A 12 22.30 0.85 4.48
C SER A 12 23.45 1.86 4.45
N THR A 13 24.60 1.51 5.03
CA THR A 13 25.74 2.40 5.28
C THR A 13 26.99 1.96 4.51
N PRO A 14 28.06 2.78 4.43
CA PRO A 14 29.30 2.44 3.71
C PRO A 14 29.90 1.11 4.17
N GLU A 15 30.61 0.41 3.27
CA GLU A 15 31.19 -0.93 3.46
C GLU A 15 31.91 -1.15 4.81
N GLN A 16 32.59 -0.11 5.34
CA GLN A 16 33.28 -0.20 6.63
C GLN A 16 32.35 -0.35 7.85
N ASP A 17 31.16 0.27 7.83
CA ASP A 17 30.16 0.15 8.92
C ASP A 17 29.43 -1.19 8.83
N ILE A 18 29.29 -1.72 7.61
CA ILE A 18 28.67 -3.03 7.35
C ILE A 18 29.47 -4.16 7.97
N ALA A 19 30.79 -4.19 7.73
CA ALA A 19 31.66 -5.23 8.27
C ALA A 19 31.56 -5.28 9.80
N GLN A 20 31.56 -4.11 10.46
CA GLN A 20 31.47 -4.02 11.91
C GLN A 20 30.09 -4.45 12.45
N GLN A 21 29.00 -4.15 11.74
CA GLN A 21 27.66 -4.61 12.14
C GLN A 21 27.52 -6.13 12.01
N LYS A 22 28.04 -6.73 10.94
CA LYS A 22 28.04 -8.18 10.75
C LYS A 22 28.92 -8.88 11.78
N GLU A 23 30.11 -8.35 12.03
CA GLU A 23 31.04 -8.87 13.05
C GLU A 23 30.40 -8.88 14.44
N LYS A 24 29.64 -7.84 14.81
CA LYS A 24 28.91 -7.84 16.09
C LYS A 24 27.88 -8.96 16.19
N LEU A 25 27.08 -9.21 15.15
CA LEU A 25 26.10 -10.29 15.17
C LEU A 25 26.77 -11.66 15.19
N TRP A 26 27.87 -11.80 14.46
CA TRP A 26 28.67 -13.01 14.41
C TRP A 26 29.32 -13.32 15.76
N ASN A 27 29.95 -12.33 16.39
CA ASN A 27 30.54 -12.47 17.72
C ASN A 27 29.47 -12.72 18.77
N HIS A 28 28.29 -12.08 18.68
CA HIS A 28 27.16 -12.39 19.56
C HIS A 28 26.75 -13.86 19.46
N ALA A 29 26.65 -14.39 18.23
CA ALA A 29 26.31 -15.78 17.99
C ALA A 29 27.35 -16.76 18.58
N ILE A 30 28.64 -16.47 18.44
CA ILE A 30 29.71 -17.37 18.90
C ILE A 30 29.99 -17.18 20.40
N ASP A 31 30.19 -15.95 20.85
CA ASP A 31 30.70 -15.64 22.19
C ASP A 31 29.60 -15.66 23.25
N GLU A 32 28.38 -15.21 22.90
CA GLU A 32 27.27 -15.14 23.86
C GLU A 32 26.32 -16.33 23.75
N LEU A 33 26.05 -16.81 22.53
CA LEU A 33 25.14 -17.94 22.30
C LEU A 33 25.88 -19.29 22.12
N GLU A 34 27.21 -19.28 22.13
CA GLU A 34 28.07 -20.48 22.01
C GLU A 34 27.75 -21.34 20.75
N ILE A 35 27.39 -20.67 19.65
CA ILE A 35 27.06 -21.33 18.39
C ILE A 35 28.34 -21.62 17.60
N GLU A 36 28.52 -22.88 17.22
CA GLU A 36 29.62 -23.31 16.36
C GLU A 36 29.59 -22.53 15.02
N PRO A 37 30.71 -21.93 14.57
CA PRO A 37 30.76 -21.16 13.33
C PRO A 37 30.28 -21.91 12.08
N SER A 38 30.44 -23.23 12.06
CA SER A 38 30.00 -24.10 10.96
C SER A 38 28.48 -24.26 10.87
N ASN A 39 27.73 -23.83 11.88
CA ASN A 39 26.27 -23.87 11.93
C ASN A 39 25.65 -22.47 11.76
N ILE A 40 26.42 -21.48 11.29
CA ILE A 40 25.94 -20.11 11.09
C ILE A 40 25.90 -19.79 9.60
N ASP A 41 24.71 -19.50 9.09
CA ASP A 41 24.51 -18.93 7.76
C ASP A 41 24.24 -17.43 7.87
N VAL A 42 24.77 -16.65 6.93
CA VAL A 42 24.55 -15.20 6.88
C VAL A 42 23.79 -14.84 5.61
N LEU A 43 22.65 -14.18 5.78
CA LEU A 43 21.84 -13.62 4.71
C LEU A 43 21.83 -12.10 4.83
N GLU A 44 21.90 -11.40 3.70
CA GLU A 44 22.03 -9.95 3.69
C GLU A 44 21.22 -9.28 2.61
N ASP A 45 20.77 -8.06 2.90
CA ASP A 45 20.12 -7.17 1.96
C ASP A 45 20.76 -5.78 1.98
N GLU A 46 21.06 -5.27 0.79
CA GLU A 46 21.45 -3.88 0.61
C GLU A 46 20.22 -2.98 0.60
N ALA A 47 20.23 -1.91 1.41
CA ALA A 47 19.16 -0.93 1.46
C ALA A 47 19.40 0.27 0.53
N THR A 48 20.38 0.18 -0.38
CA THR A 48 20.49 1.14 -1.49
C THR A 48 19.21 1.06 -2.29
N GLY A 49 18.61 2.19 -2.66
CA GLY A 49 17.25 2.27 -3.22
C GLY A 49 16.98 1.46 -4.50
N SER A 50 17.98 0.74 -5.02
CA SER A 50 17.91 -0.24 -6.10
C SER A 50 17.45 -1.64 -5.66
N ASN A 51 17.69 -2.08 -4.42
CA ASN A 51 17.26 -3.40 -3.96
C ASN A 51 16.09 -3.28 -2.98
N THR A 52 14.89 -3.14 -3.57
CA THR A 52 13.63 -3.16 -2.82
C THR A 52 13.18 -4.57 -2.48
N ASP A 53 13.66 -5.59 -3.18
CA ASP A 53 13.03 -6.91 -3.22
C ASP A 53 13.36 -7.74 -1.97
N ARG A 54 14.47 -7.42 -1.30
CA ARG A 54 14.91 -8.03 -0.03
C ARG A 54 15.06 -9.55 -0.14
N ASP A 55 15.80 -10.00 -1.16
CA ASP A 55 15.98 -11.42 -1.45
C ASP A 55 16.56 -12.21 -0.25
N GLY A 56 17.46 -11.60 0.52
CA GLY A 56 18.02 -12.20 1.74
C GLY A 56 16.98 -12.40 2.84
N TYR A 57 16.05 -11.44 2.99
CA TYR A 57 14.91 -11.60 3.89
C TYR A 57 13.95 -12.70 3.42
N GLN A 58 13.64 -12.75 2.12
CA GLN A 58 12.75 -13.76 1.57
C GLN A 58 13.32 -15.17 1.76
N GLU A 59 14.61 -15.35 1.49
CA GLU A 59 15.31 -16.62 1.70
C GLU A 59 15.34 -17.00 3.19
N MET A 60 15.56 -16.03 4.09
CA MET A 60 15.49 -16.29 5.54
C MET A 60 14.11 -16.80 5.94
N MET A 61 13.04 -16.13 5.52
CA MET A 61 11.67 -16.54 5.84
C MET A 61 11.34 -17.91 5.23
N ARG A 62 11.79 -18.19 4.00
CA ARG A 62 11.63 -19.51 3.36
C ARG A 62 12.26 -20.61 4.21
N ARG A 63 13.51 -20.42 4.66
CA ARG A 63 14.21 -21.39 5.52
C ARG A 63 13.54 -21.60 6.86
N VAL A 64 12.98 -20.54 7.46
CA VAL A 64 12.18 -20.64 8.68
C VAL A 64 10.95 -21.52 8.44
N CYS A 65 10.18 -21.26 7.38
CA CYS A 65 8.95 -22.01 7.07
C CYS A 65 9.21 -23.46 6.64
N GLU A 66 10.38 -23.75 6.08
CA GLU A 66 10.79 -25.11 5.74
C GLU A 66 11.47 -25.86 6.91
N GLY A 67 11.66 -25.20 8.05
CA GLY A 67 12.36 -25.76 9.21
C GLY A 67 13.86 -26.00 8.96
N GLU A 68 14.43 -25.32 7.97
CA GLU A 68 15.87 -25.37 7.63
C GLU A 68 16.71 -24.50 8.57
N THR A 69 16.07 -23.62 9.35
CA THR A 69 16.72 -22.71 10.31
C THR A 69 16.10 -22.88 11.70
N GLU A 70 16.92 -23.23 12.71
CA GLU A 70 16.41 -23.32 14.10
C GLU A 70 16.33 -21.95 14.79
N ARG A 71 17.17 -20.99 14.40
CA ARG A 71 17.22 -19.67 15.04
C ARG A 71 17.55 -18.58 14.05
N VAL A 72 16.88 -17.45 14.18
CA VAL A 72 17.18 -16.21 13.46
C VAL A 72 17.82 -15.19 14.41
N ILE A 73 18.93 -14.60 13.99
CA ILE A 73 19.61 -13.51 14.70
C ILE A 73 19.55 -12.25 13.84
N VAL A 74 19.02 -11.16 14.40
CA VAL A 74 18.97 -9.84 13.77
C VAL A 74 19.47 -8.76 14.71
N ARG A 75 20.00 -7.68 14.13
CA ARG A 75 20.47 -6.54 14.93
C ARG A 75 19.34 -5.79 15.63
N SER A 76 18.23 -5.58 14.93
CA SER A 76 17.08 -4.87 15.45
C SER A 76 15.80 -5.43 14.84
N ILE A 77 14.71 -5.38 15.60
CA ILE A 77 13.41 -5.90 15.20
C ILE A 77 12.92 -5.20 13.93
N THR A 78 13.22 -3.90 13.79
CA THR A 78 12.94 -3.09 12.60
C THR A 78 13.56 -3.61 11.30
N ARG A 79 14.44 -4.62 11.37
CA ARG A 79 14.95 -5.31 10.19
C ARG A 79 14.01 -6.37 9.65
N LEU A 80 13.00 -6.81 10.39
CA LEU A 80 12.08 -7.84 9.92
C LEU A 80 10.95 -7.24 9.06
N GLY A 81 10.31 -6.15 9.50
CA GLY A 81 9.19 -5.53 8.77
C GLY A 81 9.52 -4.19 8.07
N ARG A 82 8.67 -3.77 7.12
CA ARG A 82 8.69 -2.39 6.56
C ARG A 82 7.77 -1.43 7.30
N ASN A 83 6.77 -1.95 8.01
CA ASN A 83 5.82 -1.25 8.85
C ASN A 83 5.50 -2.13 10.08
N MET A 84 4.67 -1.65 11.03
CA MET A 84 4.39 -2.40 12.25
C MET A 84 3.62 -3.70 12.00
N ARG A 85 2.77 -3.75 10.97
CA ARG A 85 2.07 -4.97 10.57
C ARG A 85 3.05 -6.01 10.04
N ASP A 86 3.83 -5.65 9.03
CA ASP A 86 4.84 -6.55 8.46
C ASP A 86 5.79 -7.07 9.54
N LEU A 87 6.14 -6.21 10.51
CA LEU A 87 6.98 -6.56 11.63
C LEU A 87 6.33 -7.58 12.55
N ASN A 88 5.08 -7.33 12.95
CA ASN A 88 4.30 -8.25 13.78
C ASN A 88 4.16 -9.61 13.09
N ASP A 89 3.76 -9.61 11.82
CA ASP A 89 3.52 -10.82 11.05
C ASP A 89 4.81 -11.65 10.92
N ALA A 90 5.95 -11.01 10.61
CA ALA A 90 7.24 -11.69 10.54
C ALA A 90 7.65 -12.33 11.87
N VAL A 91 7.47 -11.62 12.99
CA VAL A 91 7.83 -12.15 14.32
C VAL A 91 6.93 -13.33 14.71
N HIS A 92 5.62 -13.25 14.42
CA HIS A 92 4.70 -14.36 14.66
C HIS A 92 5.01 -15.56 13.76
N GLU A 93 5.29 -15.34 12.49
CA GLU A 93 5.66 -16.41 11.55
C GLU A 93 6.95 -17.12 11.98
N ILE A 94 7.97 -16.37 12.43
CA ILE A 94 9.20 -16.97 12.96
C ILE A 94 8.94 -17.76 14.24
N VAL A 95 8.35 -17.11 15.25
CA VAL A 95 8.33 -17.66 16.61
C VAL A 95 7.12 -18.56 16.86
N VAL A 96 5.93 -18.08 16.52
CA VAL A 96 4.66 -18.71 16.93
C VAL A 96 4.27 -19.81 15.96
N ASP A 97 4.39 -19.55 14.66
CA ASP A 97 3.93 -20.50 13.63
C ASP A 97 4.96 -21.61 13.38
N ASN A 98 6.25 -21.28 13.41
CA ASN A 98 7.34 -22.21 13.10
C ASN A 98 8.20 -22.63 14.31
N GLY A 99 7.98 -22.07 15.50
CA GLY A 99 8.78 -22.41 16.69
C GLY A 99 10.27 -22.06 16.57
N CYS A 100 10.64 -21.22 15.60
CA CYS A 100 12.01 -20.82 15.34
C CYS A 100 12.46 -19.82 16.42
N GLY A 101 13.67 -20.00 16.94
CA GLY A 101 14.26 -19.07 17.89
C GLY A 101 14.47 -17.70 17.26
N LEU A 102 14.32 -16.63 18.04
CA LEU A 102 14.53 -15.26 17.57
C LEU A 102 15.39 -14.48 18.56
N VAL A 103 16.51 -13.97 18.06
CA VAL A 103 17.41 -13.09 18.81
C VAL A 103 17.48 -11.73 18.14
N VAL A 104 17.15 -10.70 18.90
CA VAL A 104 17.24 -9.29 18.50
C VAL A 104 18.21 -8.57 19.41
N VAL A 105 19.46 -8.42 18.94
CA VAL A 105 20.59 -8.00 19.77
C VAL A 105 20.37 -6.63 20.43
N ASN A 106 19.96 -5.61 19.66
CA ASN A 106 19.81 -4.26 20.21
C ASN A 106 18.54 -4.08 21.05
N ASP A 107 17.50 -4.86 20.77
CA ASP A 107 16.18 -4.72 21.40
C ASP A 107 16.04 -5.68 22.62
N GLY A 108 17.04 -6.53 22.88
CA GLY A 108 17.09 -7.43 24.03
C GLY A 108 16.08 -8.58 23.97
N LEU A 109 15.51 -8.87 22.80
CA LEU A 109 14.55 -9.97 22.63
C LEU A 109 15.31 -11.26 22.35
N HIS A 110 15.25 -12.21 23.27
CA HIS A 110 15.81 -13.55 23.11
C HIS A 110 14.71 -14.60 23.32
N ILE A 111 14.46 -15.39 22.28
CA ILE A 111 13.51 -16.50 22.26
C ILE A 111 14.26 -17.74 21.77
N GLU A 112 14.22 -18.81 22.56
CA GLU A 112 14.84 -20.08 22.21
C GLU A 112 13.94 -20.89 21.26
N PRO A 113 14.52 -21.70 20.37
CA PRO A 113 13.76 -22.59 19.51
C PRO A 113 13.01 -23.65 20.30
N ASP A 114 11.94 -24.19 19.71
CA ASP A 114 11.15 -25.30 20.25
C ASP A 114 10.66 -25.08 21.69
N THR A 115 10.51 -23.81 22.10
CA THR A 115 10.00 -23.49 23.44
C THR A 115 8.51 -23.78 23.48
N GLU A 116 8.10 -24.91 24.08
CA GLU A 116 6.69 -25.31 24.23
C GLU A 116 5.83 -24.20 24.90
N GLU A 117 6.43 -23.42 25.80
CA GLU A 117 5.79 -22.25 26.41
C GLU A 117 6.73 -21.05 26.46
N LEU A 118 6.40 -20.00 25.70
CA LEU A 118 7.01 -18.68 25.87
C LEU A 118 6.81 -18.17 27.31
N ASN A 119 7.84 -17.57 27.88
CA ASN A 119 7.77 -16.98 29.21
C ASN A 119 6.89 -15.71 29.21
N LEU A 120 6.56 -15.19 30.39
CA LEU A 120 5.65 -14.04 30.52
C LEU A 120 6.19 -12.77 29.84
N GLU A 121 7.51 -12.56 29.89
CA GLU A 121 8.16 -11.39 29.28
C GLU A 121 8.10 -11.46 27.75
N GLN A 122 8.44 -12.62 27.17
CA GLN A 122 8.34 -12.88 25.73
C GLN A 122 6.90 -12.73 25.23
N LYS A 123 5.93 -13.32 25.95
CA LYS A 123 4.50 -13.15 25.64
C LYS A 123 4.10 -11.68 25.69
N ALA A 124 4.53 -10.93 26.71
CA ALA A 124 4.22 -9.51 26.82
C ALA A 124 4.79 -8.69 25.65
N ILE A 125 6.01 -9.00 25.19
CA ILE A 125 6.61 -8.35 24.01
C ILE A 125 5.80 -8.66 22.76
N LEU A 126 5.47 -9.93 22.49
CA LEU A 126 4.66 -10.31 21.33
C LEU A 126 3.28 -9.65 21.33
N TYR A 127 2.57 -9.68 22.46
CA TYR A 127 1.29 -8.99 22.59
C TYR A 127 1.41 -7.47 22.42
N GLY A 128 2.49 -6.87 22.95
CA GLY A 128 2.79 -5.45 22.77
C GLY A 128 2.99 -5.09 21.30
N LEU A 129 3.73 -5.92 20.54
CA LEU A 129 3.91 -5.75 19.10
C LEU A 129 2.59 -5.83 18.34
N SER A 130 1.76 -6.84 18.64
CA SER A 130 0.45 -7.00 18.00
C SER A 130 -0.47 -5.83 18.32
N PHE A 131 -0.52 -5.40 19.57
CA PHE A 131 -1.33 -4.25 19.98
C PHE A 131 -0.87 -2.94 19.32
N ALA A 132 0.44 -2.72 19.22
CA ALA A 132 0.99 -1.56 18.53
C ALA A 132 0.69 -1.58 17.02
N SER A 133 0.72 -2.75 16.38
CA SER A 133 0.30 -2.93 14.98
C SER A 133 -1.19 -2.57 14.79
N ASP A 134 -2.05 -3.02 15.69
CA ASP A 134 -3.49 -2.69 15.65
C ASP A 134 -3.75 -1.19 15.84
N ILE A 135 -3.04 -0.55 16.79
CA ILE A 135 -3.13 0.89 17.00
C ILE A 135 -2.70 1.65 15.74
N GLU A 136 -1.56 1.31 15.14
CA GLU A 136 -1.08 2.00 13.94
C GLU A 136 -2.10 1.88 12.80
N HIS A 137 -2.65 0.68 12.59
CA HIS A 137 -3.64 0.43 11.55
C HIS A 137 -4.90 1.26 11.76
N GLU A 138 -5.44 1.30 12.98
CA GLU A 138 -6.63 2.11 13.27
C GLU A 138 -6.32 3.60 13.11
N MET A 139 -5.13 4.07 13.53
CA MET A 139 -4.71 5.46 13.31
C MET A 139 -4.60 5.84 11.83
N ILE A 140 -4.04 4.98 10.98
CA ILE A 140 -3.97 5.21 9.53
C ILE A 140 -5.39 5.33 8.95
N LYS A 141 -6.28 4.39 9.32
CA LYS A 141 -7.67 4.39 8.88
C LYS A 141 -8.40 5.66 9.29
N GLN A 142 -8.25 6.10 10.55
CA GLN A 142 -8.85 7.34 11.03
C GLN A 142 -8.32 8.56 10.26
N ARG A 143 -7.01 8.64 10.04
CA ARG A 143 -6.42 9.72 9.22
C ARG A 143 -6.95 9.73 7.79
N THR A 144 -7.15 8.55 7.19
CA THR A 144 -7.77 8.46 5.86
C THR A 144 -9.20 8.98 5.89
N ILE A 145 -10.01 8.58 6.88
CA ILE A 145 -11.40 9.05 7.02
C ILE A 145 -11.45 10.57 7.21
N ASP A 146 -10.60 11.12 8.09
CA ASP A 146 -10.53 12.56 8.33
C ASP A 146 -10.05 13.31 7.09
N GLY A 147 -9.07 12.77 6.36
CA GLY A 147 -8.60 13.35 5.09
C GLY A 147 -9.68 13.36 4.01
N LEU A 148 -10.46 12.29 3.91
CA LEU A 148 -11.62 12.23 3.01
C LEU A 148 -12.67 13.26 3.42
N ARG A 149 -13.05 13.31 4.69
CA ARG A 149 -14.02 14.29 5.21
C ARG A 149 -13.58 15.73 4.97
N ALA A 150 -12.31 16.05 5.23
CA ALA A 150 -11.75 17.38 4.96
C ALA A 150 -11.76 17.72 3.47
N ALA A 151 -11.54 16.74 2.59
CA ALA A 151 -11.65 16.93 1.15
C ALA A 151 -13.12 17.17 0.71
N GLU A 152 -14.09 16.44 1.28
CA GLU A 152 -15.52 16.66 1.04
C GLU A 152 -15.97 18.05 1.52
N GLU A 153 -15.57 18.45 2.73
CA GLU A 153 -15.87 19.78 3.29
C GLU A 153 -15.24 20.91 2.45
N ALA A 154 -14.07 20.65 1.84
CA ALA A 154 -13.43 21.57 0.89
C ALA A 154 -14.05 21.52 -0.53
N GLY A 155 -15.13 20.76 -0.74
CA GLY A 155 -15.80 20.62 -2.03
C GLY A 155 -15.01 19.83 -3.08
N LYS A 156 -13.95 19.13 -2.68
CA LYS A 156 -13.14 18.32 -3.60
C LYS A 156 -13.90 17.06 -4.00
N ARG A 157 -13.70 16.65 -5.24
CA ARG A 157 -14.22 15.37 -5.74
C ARG A 157 -13.31 14.24 -5.28
N ILE A 158 -13.92 13.29 -4.58
CA ILE A 158 -13.27 12.05 -4.14
C ILE A 158 -13.63 10.91 -5.10
N GLY A 159 -12.63 10.08 -5.42
CA GLY A 159 -12.80 8.91 -6.28
C GLY A 159 -12.73 9.22 -7.78
N ARG A 160 -13.30 8.33 -8.60
CA ARG A 160 -13.21 8.45 -10.06
C ARG A 160 -13.90 9.74 -10.54
N PRO A 161 -13.24 10.52 -11.43
CA PRO A 161 -13.87 11.66 -12.08
C PRO A 161 -15.16 11.27 -12.80
N ILE A 162 -16.08 12.21 -12.88
CA ILE A 162 -17.30 12.07 -13.68
C ILE A 162 -16.95 12.16 -15.17
N TYR A 163 -17.77 11.60 -16.05
CA TYR A 163 -17.52 11.60 -17.50
C TYR A 163 -17.33 13.02 -18.04
N GLY A 164 -16.35 13.26 -18.91
CA GLY A 164 -16.06 14.62 -19.38
C GLY A 164 -15.28 15.48 -18.39
N PHE A 165 -14.76 14.90 -17.30
CA PHE A 165 -13.89 15.62 -16.38
C PHE A 165 -12.66 14.80 -16.01
N THR A 166 -11.54 15.49 -15.85
CA THR A 166 -10.36 15.00 -15.15
C THR A 166 -10.37 15.51 -13.70
N SER A 167 -9.59 14.89 -12.84
CA SER A 167 -9.38 15.36 -11.46
C SER A 167 -7.92 15.76 -11.30
N GLU A 168 -7.69 17.05 -11.00
CA GLU A 168 -6.38 17.57 -10.59
C GLU A 168 -6.49 18.08 -9.15
N ASP A 169 -5.71 17.50 -8.23
CA ASP A 169 -5.69 17.83 -6.80
C ASP A 169 -7.06 17.78 -6.09
N GLY A 170 -7.98 16.97 -6.65
CA GLY A 170 -9.36 16.80 -6.18
C GLY A 170 -10.34 17.81 -6.79
N ASN A 171 -9.91 18.66 -7.71
CA ASN A 171 -10.81 19.57 -8.44
C ASN A 171 -11.16 19.00 -9.81
N LEU A 172 -12.44 19.05 -10.15
CA LEU A 172 -12.91 18.67 -11.48
C LEU A 172 -12.49 19.71 -12.51
N ARG A 173 -11.83 19.24 -13.57
CA ARG A 173 -11.50 20.04 -14.74
C ARG A 173 -12.15 19.45 -15.99
N PRO A 174 -12.79 20.25 -16.84
CA PRO A 174 -13.34 19.76 -18.10
C PRO A 174 -12.28 19.02 -18.91
N ASP A 175 -12.67 17.88 -19.47
CA ASP A 175 -11.90 17.15 -20.46
C ASP A 175 -12.53 17.39 -21.83
N ASN A 176 -11.95 18.25 -22.65
CA ASN A 176 -12.64 18.96 -23.74
C ASN A 176 -13.57 18.06 -24.58
N GLU A 177 -13.06 16.98 -25.19
CA GLU A 177 -13.89 16.16 -26.09
C GLU A 177 -15.03 15.44 -25.35
N GLU A 178 -14.73 14.77 -24.23
CA GLU A 178 -15.77 14.08 -23.45
C GLU A 178 -16.73 15.06 -22.76
N TYR A 179 -16.26 16.26 -22.40
CA TYR A 179 -17.05 17.33 -21.79
C TYR A 179 -18.04 17.92 -22.80
N GLU A 180 -17.58 18.25 -24.00
CA GLU A 180 -18.42 18.72 -25.10
C GLU A 180 -19.50 17.69 -25.45
N GLN A 181 -19.12 16.41 -25.54
CA GLN A 181 -20.07 15.31 -25.74
C GLN A 181 -21.10 15.22 -24.60
N ALA A 182 -20.69 15.48 -23.36
CA ALA A 182 -21.59 15.49 -22.21
C ALA A 182 -22.60 16.65 -22.31
N VAL A 183 -22.16 17.85 -22.66
CA VAL A 183 -23.01 19.03 -22.91
C VAL A 183 -24.00 18.76 -24.05
N GLN A 184 -23.52 18.26 -25.19
CA GLN A 184 -24.36 17.86 -26.31
C GLN A 184 -25.38 16.78 -25.93
N ALA A 185 -24.99 15.79 -25.11
CA ALA A 185 -25.90 14.77 -24.65
C ALA A 185 -27.02 15.32 -23.76
N ILE A 186 -26.75 16.35 -22.94
CA ILE A 186 -27.77 17.03 -22.12
C ILE A 186 -28.76 17.77 -23.03
N VAL A 187 -28.26 18.61 -23.93
CA VAL A 187 -29.09 19.38 -24.89
C VAL A 187 -29.93 18.43 -25.75
N ALA A 188 -29.31 17.42 -26.35
CA ALA A 188 -30.00 16.42 -27.18
C ALA A 188 -31.12 15.71 -26.41
N LYS A 189 -30.91 15.43 -25.12
CA LYS A 189 -31.86 14.69 -24.30
C LYS A 189 -33.01 15.57 -23.82
N GLU A 190 -32.71 16.72 -23.22
CA GLU A 190 -33.70 17.56 -22.55
C GLU A 190 -34.49 18.45 -23.52
N GLU A 191 -33.84 18.94 -24.58
CA GLU A 191 -34.46 19.91 -25.50
C GLU A 191 -34.96 19.26 -26.78
N LEU A 192 -34.13 18.41 -27.39
CA LEU A 192 -34.48 17.75 -28.66
C LEU A 192 -35.17 16.39 -28.46
N GLY A 193 -35.25 15.89 -27.23
CA GLY A 193 -35.95 14.65 -26.88
C GLY A 193 -35.31 13.38 -27.47
N TRP A 194 -34.01 13.38 -27.76
CA TRP A 194 -33.33 12.23 -28.36
C TRP A 194 -33.30 11.02 -27.41
N SER A 195 -33.44 9.82 -27.98
CA SER A 195 -33.22 8.57 -27.22
C SER A 195 -31.74 8.38 -26.87
N ASP A 196 -31.44 7.74 -25.74
CA ASP A 196 -30.04 7.44 -25.33
C ASP A 196 -29.27 6.66 -26.40
N ARG A 197 -29.98 5.82 -27.18
CA ARG A 197 -29.41 5.06 -28.30
C ARG A 197 -29.05 5.96 -29.48
N ARG A 198 -29.78 7.05 -29.71
CA ARG A 198 -29.45 8.04 -30.73
C ARG A 198 -28.25 8.87 -30.27
N ILE A 199 -28.27 9.33 -29.02
CA ILE A 199 -27.16 10.07 -28.38
C ILE A 199 -25.85 9.27 -28.49
N GLN A 200 -25.84 8.00 -28.09
CA GLN A 200 -24.65 7.16 -28.23
C GLN A 200 -24.13 7.07 -29.68
N ARG A 201 -25.03 6.96 -30.66
CA ARG A 201 -24.64 6.79 -32.07
C ARG A 201 -24.12 8.06 -32.73
N GLN A 202 -24.67 9.21 -32.34
CA GLN A 202 -24.38 10.49 -32.98
C GLN A 202 -23.33 11.31 -32.21
N ILE A 203 -23.29 11.19 -30.88
CA ILE A 203 -22.43 11.99 -29.99
C ILE A 203 -21.31 11.14 -29.36
N GLY A 204 -21.48 9.82 -29.28
CA GLY A 204 -20.43 8.92 -28.75
C GLY A 204 -20.50 8.65 -27.25
N VAL A 205 -21.31 9.40 -26.48
CA VAL A 205 -21.50 9.13 -25.03
C VAL A 205 -22.07 7.72 -24.82
N PRO A 206 -21.42 6.87 -24.00
CA PRO A 206 -21.92 5.52 -23.75
C PRO A 206 -23.37 5.56 -23.23
N ARG A 207 -24.23 4.69 -23.76
CA ARG A 207 -25.66 4.68 -23.42
C ARG A 207 -25.96 4.58 -21.91
N ARG A 208 -25.10 3.90 -21.15
CA ARG A 208 -25.23 3.78 -19.67
C ARG A 208 -24.77 5.04 -18.93
N THR A 209 -24.03 5.92 -19.59
CA THR A 209 -23.50 7.17 -19.05
C THR A 209 -24.45 8.34 -19.32
N VAL A 210 -25.21 8.31 -20.42
CA VAL A 210 -26.17 9.36 -20.79
C VAL A 210 -27.11 9.75 -19.63
N PRO A 211 -27.84 8.83 -18.95
CA PRO A 211 -28.69 9.23 -17.83
C PRO A 211 -27.91 9.90 -16.69
N ARG A 212 -26.68 9.45 -16.41
CA ARG A 212 -25.85 9.99 -15.33
C ARG A 212 -25.33 11.38 -15.60
N VAL A 213 -25.09 11.71 -16.87
CA VAL A 213 -24.67 13.04 -17.32
C VAL A 213 -25.86 14.00 -17.19
N VAL A 214 -27.03 13.59 -17.66
CA VAL A 214 -28.27 14.38 -17.59
C VAL A 214 -28.71 14.64 -16.15
N ASP A 215 -28.70 13.62 -15.28
CA ASP A 215 -29.01 13.76 -13.85
C ASP A 215 -28.05 14.73 -13.12
N ARG A 216 -26.89 15.02 -13.70
CA ARG A 216 -25.84 15.90 -13.16
C ARG A 216 -25.66 17.17 -13.97
N ARG A 217 -26.66 17.57 -14.77
CA ARG A 217 -26.56 18.71 -15.68
C ARG A 217 -26.05 19.99 -15.01
N ASP A 218 -26.39 20.24 -13.74
CA ASP A 218 -25.95 21.44 -13.03
C ASP A 218 -24.42 21.52 -12.87
N ILE A 219 -23.71 20.39 -12.97
CA ILE A 219 -22.23 20.35 -12.95
C ILE A 219 -21.63 20.70 -14.32
N TYR A 220 -22.36 20.44 -15.41
CA TYR A 220 -21.94 20.71 -16.79
C TYR A 220 -22.46 22.07 -17.31
N LEU A 221 -23.59 22.55 -16.78
CA LEU A 221 -24.32 23.73 -17.27
C LEU A 221 -24.59 24.79 -16.18
N GLY A 222 -24.10 24.61 -14.94
CA GLY A 222 -24.33 25.56 -13.84
C GLY A 222 -23.20 26.59 -13.63
N ASP A 223 -23.56 27.79 -13.17
CA ASP A 223 -22.81 29.01 -12.71
C ASP A 223 -21.49 29.43 -13.39
N ARG A 224 -20.85 28.58 -14.19
CA ARG A 224 -19.82 28.94 -15.16
C ARG A 224 -20.52 29.06 -16.51
N GLY A 225 -20.43 30.23 -17.11
CA GLY A 225 -21.06 30.57 -18.39
C GLY A 225 -20.55 29.75 -19.58
N ASP A 226 -20.96 28.48 -19.64
CA ASP A 226 -20.91 27.64 -20.84
C ASP A 226 -22.25 27.70 -21.62
N ASP A 227 -23.01 28.78 -21.44
CA ASP A 227 -24.18 29.10 -22.27
C ASP A 227 -23.81 29.08 -23.77
N ASP A 228 -22.61 29.55 -24.11
CA ASP A 228 -22.05 29.53 -25.46
C ASP A 228 -21.85 28.10 -25.99
N LEU A 229 -21.38 27.16 -25.15
CA LEU A 229 -21.20 25.76 -25.54
C LEU A 229 -22.55 25.04 -25.66
N ALA A 230 -23.51 25.36 -24.81
CA ALA A 230 -24.86 24.81 -24.91
C ALA A 230 -25.58 25.34 -26.16
N GLU A 231 -25.41 26.62 -26.50
CA GLU A 231 -25.94 27.22 -27.72
C GLU A 231 -25.28 26.61 -28.96
N GLN A 232 -23.95 26.48 -28.98
CA GLN A 232 -23.23 25.80 -30.06
C GLN A 232 -23.67 24.34 -30.21
N ALA A 233 -23.86 23.62 -29.10
CA ALA A 233 -24.36 22.25 -29.13
C ALA A 233 -25.77 22.16 -29.72
N ARG A 234 -26.66 23.13 -29.45
CA ARG A 234 -28.00 23.17 -30.07
C ARG A 234 -27.88 23.32 -31.58
N ASP A 235 -27.11 24.30 -32.04
CA ASP A 235 -26.93 24.59 -33.47
C ASP A 235 -26.37 23.39 -34.23
N ASP A 236 -25.33 22.75 -33.68
CA ASP A 236 -24.69 21.56 -34.26
C ASP A 236 -25.67 20.38 -34.35
N LEU A 237 -26.51 20.17 -33.32
CA LEU A 237 -27.45 19.05 -33.26
C LEU A 237 -28.69 19.26 -34.14
N GLU A 238 -29.15 20.51 -34.30
CA GLU A 238 -30.23 20.85 -35.23
C GLU A 238 -29.80 20.61 -36.70
N ALA A 239 -28.54 20.86 -37.04
CA ALA A 239 -27.98 20.56 -38.35
C ALA A 239 -27.92 19.05 -38.66
N ILE A 240 -27.79 18.19 -37.63
CA ILE A 240 -27.82 16.72 -37.75
C ILE A 240 -29.26 16.17 -37.77
N GLY A 241 -30.24 16.97 -37.32
CA GLY A 241 -31.65 16.61 -37.23
C GLY A 241 -32.45 16.76 -38.52
N GLN A 242 -31.96 17.57 -39.47
CA GLN A 242 -32.53 17.77 -40.82
C GLN A 242 -32.09 16.68 -41.81
#